data_AF-A0A7Y2U9V1-F1
#
_entry.id   AF-A0A7Y2U9V1-F1
#
_cell.length_a   1.000
_cell.length_b   1.000
_cell.length_c   1.000
_cell.angle_alpha   90.00
_cell.angle_beta   90.00
_cell.angle_gamma   90.00
#
_symmetry.space_group_name_H-M   'P 1'
#
loop_
_entity.id
_entity.type
_entity.pdbx_description
1 polymer ?
#
loop_
_entity_poly.entity_id
_entity_poly.type
_entity_poly.pdbx_seq_one_letter_code
_entity_poly.pdbx_strand_id
1 'polypeptide(L)'
;GAAFQSPMAAIDEANAILLVGSNIRHEAPILGQRVRKAWRAGAQVAAINPVDWNFHFSLAGEVIAAPQHLPAELAALAKAVAAVTGKEIPESLQSALGEQQPGEAHEAIAAMLNGDGNRMLILGQSALAHSHAAWLRRLSAWIAEATGAVLNMVPHGGNSTGAGMAGALPYVGPGGSDVEHGNNVRDMLSEPLKGYLLWDIEPDFDLANPALSAQALGAAETVVAVAAFASDGLKANADIILPLAPLAESEGLFYTVDGQSFAAKAAVRPAGQARPGWKILRRLGEALELDGFTQVDITALRDEMLAAIKATGPLAEDVQLAALPANGSGLYRLGDVAMYAVDGLCRRSEYLQNTSHAETDFVGLNADDAGSRGLVDGRDVKISQGAGSVTLPVRIFEELPAGAVWVKSATNAGIALGDSFGPISVEAV
;
A
#
# COMPACT_ATOMS: atom_id res chain seq x y z
N GLY A 1 6.47 11.87 1.83
CA GLY A 1 5.56 11.93 0.68
C GLY A 1 5.66 10.67 -0.15
N ALA A 2 4.56 10.25 -0.79
CA ALA A 2 4.54 9.15 -1.76
C ALA A 2 5.12 9.64 -3.10
N ALA A 3 6.43 9.74 -3.20
CA ALA A 3 7.06 10.22 -4.41
C ALA A 3 7.62 9.04 -5.21
N PHE A 4 7.15 8.91 -6.44
CA PHE A 4 7.86 8.21 -7.49
C PHE A 4 8.76 9.26 -8.17
N GLN A 5 10.05 9.25 -7.85
CA GLN A 5 10.95 10.38 -8.10
C GLN A 5 11.55 10.41 -9.52
N SER A 6 11.25 9.43 -10.36
CA SER A 6 11.73 9.38 -11.75
C SER A 6 10.59 9.21 -12.74
N PRO A 7 10.76 9.63 -14.01
CA PRO A 7 9.87 9.18 -15.07
C PRO A 7 9.88 7.66 -15.16
N MET A 8 8.73 7.03 -15.39
CA MET A 8 8.66 5.56 -15.49
C MET A 8 9.64 5.00 -16.53
N ALA A 9 9.90 5.75 -17.60
CA ALA A 9 10.82 5.34 -18.67
C ALA A 9 12.29 5.23 -18.21
N ALA A 10 12.70 5.96 -17.17
CA ALA A 10 14.07 5.93 -16.67
C ALA A 10 14.46 4.56 -16.09
N ILE A 11 13.47 3.75 -15.67
CA ILE A 11 13.71 2.38 -15.17
C ILE A 11 14.42 1.54 -16.24
N ASP A 12 14.10 1.74 -17.52
CA ASP A 12 14.68 0.98 -18.63
C ASP A 12 16.21 1.13 -18.73
N GLU A 13 16.76 2.20 -18.15
CA GLU A 13 18.16 2.59 -18.18
C GLU A 13 18.87 2.38 -16.83
N ALA A 14 18.20 1.75 -15.86
CA ALA A 14 18.80 1.46 -14.56
C ALA A 14 19.94 0.43 -14.68
N ASN A 15 21.01 0.64 -13.91
CA ASN A 15 22.12 -0.28 -13.73
C ASN A 15 21.94 -1.14 -12.48
N ALA A 16 21.29 -0.61 -11.43
CA ALA A 16 20.97 -1.33 -10.22
C ALA A 16 19.56 -0.99 -9.72
N ILE A 17 18.79 -2.00 -9.33
CA ILE A 17 17.44 -1.85 -8.79
C ILE A 17 17.31 -2.65 -7.51
N LEU A 18 16.91 -2.02 -6.41
CA LEU A 18 16.51 -2.71 -5.19
C LEU A 18 14.98 -2.66 -5.05
N LEU A 19 14.34 -3.84 -4.98
CA LEU A 19 12.93 -4.00 -4.65
C LEU A 19 12.78 -4.15 -3.13
N VAL A 20 11.87 -3.39 -2.50
CA VAL A 20 11.61 -3.49 -1.06
C VAL A 20 10.11 -3.68 -0.82
N GLY A 21 9.73 -4.83 -0.26
CA GLY A 21 8.32 -5.20 -0.03
C GLY A 21 7.46 -5.05 -1.28
N SER A 22 7.95 -5.58 -2.41
CA SER A 22 7.38 -5.40 -3.74
C SER A 22 7.24 -6.73 -4.48
N ASN A 23 6.01 -7.07 -4.83
CA ASN A 23 5.73 -8.06 -5.86
C ASN A 23 5.39 -7.32 -7.17
N ILE A 24 6.43 -6.73 -7.77
CA ILE A 24 6.26 -5.85 -8.95
C ILE A 24 5.58 -6.54 -10.14
N ARG A 25 5.58 -7.89 -10.17
CA ARG A 25 4.88 -8.67 -11.20
C ARG A 25 3.37 -8.57 -11.07
N HIS A 26 2.85 -8.52 -9.85
CA HIS A 26 1.42 -8.53 -9.57
C HIS A 26 0.88 -7.14 -9.21
N GLU A 27 1.62 -6.35 -8.44
CA GLU A 27 1.16 -5.03 -7.99
C GLU A 27 1.28 -3.95 -9.08
N ALA A 28 2.29 -4.04 -9.96
CA ALA A 28 2.48 -3.09 -11.06
C ALA A 28 3.15 -3.74 -12.30
N PRO A 29 2.42 -4.58 -13.06
CA PRO A 29 3.00 -5.39 -14.14
C PRO A 29 3.77 -4.60 -15.20
N ILE A 30 3.35 -3.36 -15.50
CA ILE A 30 4.05 -2.48 -16.45
C ILE A 30 5.40 -2.03 -15.89
N LEU A 31 5.49 -1.71 -14.59
CA LEU A 31 6.77 -1.44 -13.94
C LEU A 31 7.64 -2.70 -13.93
N GLY A 32 7.06 -3.87 -13.60
CA GLY A 32 7.78 -5.14 -13.63
C GLY A 32 8.35 -5.48 -15.02
N GLN A 33 7.63 -5.15 -16.09
CA GLN A 33 8.12 -5.29 -17.46
C GLN A 33 9.34 -4.39 -17.74
N ARG A 34 9.35 -3.16 -17.21
CA ARG A 34 10.48 -2.23 -17.35
C ARG A 34 11.70 -2.67 -16.54
N VAL A 35 11.50 -3.13 -15.31
CA VAL A 35 12.56 -3.75 -14.49
C VAL A 35 13.19 -4.93 -15.24
N ARG A 36 12.36 -5.79 -15.83
CA ARG A 36 12.85 -6.90 -16.66
C ARG A 36 13.61 -6.42 -17.89
N LYS A 37 13.20 -5.32 -18.52
CA LYS A 37 13.91 -4.73 -19.67
C LYS A 37 15.31 -4.25 -19.24
N ALA A 38 15.42 -3.56 -18.11
CA ALA A 38 16.70 -3.12 -17.54
C ALA A 38 17.60 -4.32 -17.22
N TRP A 39 17.06 -5.35 -16.54
CA TRP A 39 17.79 -6.58 -16.25
C TRP A 39 18.32 -7.26 -17.52
N ARG A 40 17.51 -7.36 -18.59
CA ARG A 40 17.97 -7.88 -19.89
C ARG A 40 19.08 -7.05 -20.53
N ALA A 41 19.18 -5.77 -20.19
CA ALA A 41 20.25 -4.87 -20.61
C ALA A 41 21.48 -4.93 -19.69
N GLY A 42 21.47 -5.78 -18.64
CA GLY A 42 22.59 -5.99 -17.74
C GLY A 42 22.41 -5.37 -16.34
N ALA A 43 21.24 -4.81 -16.03
CA ALA A 43 20.98 -4.29 -14.69
C ALA A 43 21.02 -5.39 -13.62
N GLN A 44 21.64 -5.09 -12.49
CA GLN A 44 21.53 -5.93 -11.29
C GLN A 44 20.22 -5.60 -10.56
N VAL A 45 19.50 -6.63 -10.13
CA VAL A 45 18.25 -6.47 -9.38
C VAL A 45 18.38 -7.24 -8.07
N ALA A 46 18.06 -6.61 -6.94
CA ALA A 46 18.03 -7.25 -5.63
C ALA A 46 16.67 -7.05 -4.96
N ALA A 47 16.38 -7.83 -3.92
CA ALA A 47 15.11 -7.75 -3.21
C ALA A 47 15.25 -7.89 -1.69
N ILE A 48 14.48 -7.10 -0.94
CA ILE A 48 14.18 -7.34 0.48
C ILE A 48 12.67 -7.49 0.60
N ASN A 49 12.17 -8.71 0.80
CA ASN A 49 10.75 -9.03 0.67
C ASN A 49 10.23 -9.98 1.77
N PRO A 50 8.92 -9.96 2.05
CA PRO A 50 8.29 -10.90 2.97
C PRO A 50 8.01 -12.29 2.38
N VAL A 51 8.21 -12.46 1.07
CA VAL A 51 8.04 -13.70 0.32
C VAL A 51 9.13 -13.75 -0.74
N ASP A 52 9.67 -14.94 -0.98
CA ASP A 52 10.47 -15.21 -2.17
C ASP A 52 9.58 -15.21 -3.42
N TRP A 53 9.38 -14.03 -4.01
CA TRP A 53 8.52 -13.90 -5.18
C TRP A 53 9.18 -14.47 -6.43
N ASN A 54 8.44 -15.30 -7.16
CA ASN A 54 8.84 -15.78 -8.47
C ASN A 54 8.88 -14.65 -9.51
N PHE A 55 10.05 -14.02 -9.65
CA PHE A 55 10.33 -13.00 -10.66
C PHE A 55 10.78 -13.62 -11.99
N HIS A 56 10.55 -12.89 -13.09
CA HIS A 56 11.00 -13.30 -14.43
C HIS A 56 12.43 -12.81 -14.78
N PHE A 57 13.26 -12.66 -13.75
CA PHE A 57 14.66 -12.25 -13.77
C PHE A 57 15.35 -12.81 -12.52
N SER A 58 16.66 -13.03 -12.61
CA SER A 58 17.46 -13.47 -11.46
C SER A 58 17.80 -12.29 -10.54
N LEU A 59 17.85 -12.55 -9.23
CA LEU A 59 18.31 -11.57 -8.25
C LEU A 59 19.82 -11.67 -8.03
N ALA A 60 20.47 -10.52 -7.87
CA ALA A 60 21.89 -10.40 -7.50
C ALA A 60 22.10 -10.50 -5.98
N GLY A 61 21.03 -10.36 -5.21
CA GLY A 61 21.01 -10.54 -3.76
C GLY A 61 19.58 -10.48 -3.26
N GLU A 62 19.28 -11.25 -2.22
CA GLU A 62 17.95 -11.30 -1.64
C GLU A 62 17.99 -11.43 -0.11
N VAL A 63 17.00 -10.83 0.54
CA VAL A 63 16.71 -11.00 1.96
C VAL A 63 15.22 -11.27 2.08
N ILE A 64 14.87 -12.49 2.52
CA ILE A 64 13.49 -12.91 2.74
C ILE A 64 13.25 -13.03 4.23
N ALA A 65 12.37 -12.19 4.77
CA ALA A 65 12.15 -12.09 6.21
C ALA A 65 10.68 -11.86 6.55
N ALA A 66 10.20 -12.45 7.64
CA ALA A 66 8.82 -12.25 8.08
C ALA A 66 8.53 -10.76 8.32
N PRO A 67 7.28 -10.28 8.14
CA PRO A 67 7.01 -8.86 8.05
C PRO A 67 7.54 -8.02 9.22
N GLN A 68 7.43 -8.54 10.45
CA GLN A 68 7.95 -7.91 11.67
C GLN A 68 9.45 -7.62 11.62
N HIS A 69 10.22 -8.36 10.82
CA HIS A 69 11.67 -8.20 10.71
C HIS A 69 12.08 -7.27 9.56
N LEU A 70 11.19 -6.96 8.60
CA LEU A 70 11.53 -6.10 7.45
C LEU A 70 12.15 -4.74 7.83
N PRO A 71 11.67 -4.01 8.87
CA PRO A 71 12.34 -2.79 9.29
C PRO A 71 13.78 -3.01 9.76
N ALA A 72 14.05 -4.12 10.46
CA ALA A 72 15.38 -4.47 10.95
C ALA A 72 16.32 -4.88 9.80
N GLU A 73 15.83 -5.63 8.80
CA GLU A 73 16.60 -5.95 7.59
C GLU A 73 16.98 -4.68 6.82
N LEU A 74 16.05 -3.74 6.67
CA LEU A 74 16.33 -2.48 5.99
C LEU A 74 17.29 -1.59 6.80
N ALA A 75 17.24 -1.66 8.13
CA ALA A 75 18.20 -0.99 9.00
C ALA A 75 19.59 -1.64 8.96
N ALA A 76 19.68 -2.96 8.81
CA ALA A 76 20.93 -3.67 8.58
C ALA A 76 21.52 -3.31 7.20
N LEU A 77 20.68 -3.19 6.15
CA LEU A 77 21.12 -2.64 4.86
C LEU A 77 21.63 -1.21 5.04
N ALA A 78 20.96 -0.38 5.84
CA ALA A 78 21.39 0.98 6.06
C ALA A 78 22.81 1.06 6.68
N LYS A 79 23.10 0.19 7.66
CA LYS A 79 24.46 0.03 8.22
C LYS A 79 25.49 -0.39 7.17
N ALA A 80 25.16 -1.34 6.29
CA ALA A 80 26.06 -1.75 5.20
C ALA A 80 26.31 -0.60 4.20
N VAL A 81 25.27 0.15 3.85
CA VAL A 81 25.36 1.33 2.99
C VAL A 81 26.26 2.39 3.60
N ALA A 82 26.14 2.66 4.90
CA ALA A 82 27.02 3.59 5.62
C ALA A 82 28.50 3.15 5.51
N ALA A 83 28.77 1.85 5.67
CA ALA A 83 30.11 1.31 5.61
C ALA A 83 30.77 1.46 4.21
N VAL A 84 30.01 1.26 3.13
CA VAL A 84 30.56 1.33 1.75
C VAL A 84 30.59 2.75 1.18
N THR A 85 29.70 3.65 1.63
CA THR A 85 29.62 5.04 1.15
C THR A 85 30.41 6.02 2.02
N GLY A 86 30.70 5.65 3.28
CA GLY A 86 31.26 6.55 4.29
C GLY A 86 30.28 7.62 4.79
N LYS A 87 28.98 7.49 4.49
CA LYS A 87 27.94 8.43 4.95
C LYS A 87 27.47 8.06 6.35
N GLU A 88 27.32 9.07 7.21
CA GLU A 88 26.78 8.87 8.57
C GLU A 88 25.26 8.68 8.53
N ILE A 89 24.75 7.80 9.39
CA ILE A 89 23.32 7.60 9.60
C ILE A 89 22.82 8.69 10.58
N PRO A 90 21.83 9.52 10.19
CA PRO A 90 21.28 10.58 11.03
C PRO A 90 20.76 10.08 12.38
N GLU A 91 20.82 10.95 13.39
CA GLU A 91 20.30 10.67 14.74
C GLU A 91 18.83 10.23 14.73
N SER A 92 18.02 10.80 13.84
CA SER A 92 16.60 10.47 13.67
C SER A 92 16.32 9.03 13.25
N LEU A 93 17.33 8.30 12.72
CA LEU A 93 17.21 6.90 12.33
C LEU A 93 17.86 5.94 13.32
N GLN A 94 18.58 6.44 14.33
CA GLN A 94 19.34 5.60 15.25
C GLN A 94 18.46 4.62 16.02
N SER A 95 17.24 5.01 16.37
CA SER A 95 16.29 4.14 17.07
C SER A 95 15.83 2.94 16.24
N ALA A 96 15.97 2.97 14.91
CA ALA A 96 15.64 1.86 14.02
C ALA A 96 16.82 0.89 13.80
N LEU A 97 18.06 1.31 14.11
CA LEU A 97 19.25 0.53 13.77
C LEU A 97 19.35 -0.80 14.51
N GLY A 98 18.84 -0.88 15.75
CA GLY A 98 18.87 -2.09 16.55
C GLY A 98 20.25 -2.73 16.69
N GLU A 99 20.31 -3.96 17.20
CA GLU A 99 21.57 -4.70 17.40
C GLU A 99 21.99 -5.52 16.18
N GLN A 100 21.04 -5.84 15.29
CA GLN A 100 21.26 -6.65 14.09
C GLN A 100 22.38 -6.05 13.22
N GLN A 101 23.35 -6.89 12.88
CA GLN A 101 24.46 -6.51 12.00
C GLN A 101 24.11 -6.86 10.55
N PRO A 102 24.70 -6.16 9.57
CA PRO A 102 24.59 -6.57 8.18
C PRO A 102 25.13 -7.98 7.98
N GLY A 103 24.40 -8.80 7.24
CA GLY A 103 24.88 -10.08 6.71
C GLY A 103 25.40 -9.95 5.27
N GLU A 104 25.92 -11.04 4.70
CA GLU A 104 26.51 -11.06 3.35
C GLU A 104 25.56 -10.51 2.26
N ALA A 105 24.27 -10.84 2.33
CA ALA A 105 23.28 -10.30 1.38
C ALA A 105 23.13 -8.78 1.49
N HIS A 106 23.15 -8.23 2.71
CA HIS A 106 23.08 -6.77 2.93
C HIS A 106 24.31 -6.07 2.36
N GLU A 107 25.49 -6.65 2.59
CA GLU A 107 26.76 -6.14 2.08
C GLU A 107 26.79 -6.17 0.55
N ALA A 108 26.33 -7.26 -0.08
CA ALA A 108 26.22 -7.37 -1.53
C ALA A 108 25.25 -6.34 -2.13
N ILE A 109 24.08 -6.15 -1.51
CA ILE A 109 23.10 -5.13 -1.95
C ILE A 109 23.68 -3.72 -1.78
N ALA A 110 24.37 -3.43 -0.67
CA ALA A 110 25.01 -2.14 -0.45
C ALA A 110 26.11 -1.86 -1.49
N ALA A 111 26.95 -2.86 -1.82
CA ALA A 111 27.95 -2.73 -2.87
C ALA A 111 27.31 -2.51 -4.25
N MET A 112 26.24 -3.24 -4.57
CA MET A 112 25.47 -3.05 -5.81
C MET A 112 24.95 -1.61 -5.92
N LEU A 113 24.38 -1.06 -4.83
CA LEU A 113 23.86 0.31 -4.81
C LEU A 113 24.98 1.37 -4.78
N ASN A 114 26.18 1.05 -4.32
CA ASN A 114 27.33 1.98 -4.33
C ASN A 114 28.07 2.01 -5.68
N GLY A 115 27.69 1.15 -6.63
CA GLY A 115 28.26 1.13 -7.97
C GLY A 115 27.96 2.39 -8.80
N ASP A 116 28.55 2.47 -9.99
CA ASP A 116 28.33 3.56 -10.94
C ASP A 116 26.99 3.42 -11.69
N GLY A 117 26.49 4.56 -12.21
CA GLY A 117 25.33 4.61 -13.09
C GLY A 117 23.99 4.87 -12.40
N ASN A 118 22.91 4.56 -13.10
CA ASN A 118 21.54 4.81 -12.66
C ASN A 118 21.12 3.75 -11.64
N ARG A 119 20.87 4.17 -10.41
CA ARG A 119 20.49 3.27 -9.31
C ARG A 119 19.12 3.64 -8.80
N MET A 120 18.29 2.65 -8.49
CA MET A 120 16.91 2.89 -8.07
C MET A 120 16.52 1.99 -6.92
N LEU A 121 15.72 2.53 -6.01
CA LEU A 121 14.95 1.78 -5.03
C LEU A 121 13.49 1.82 -5.46
N ILE A 122 12.82 0.66 -5.48
CA ILE A 122 11.37 0.56 -5.69
C ILE A 122 10.75 0.04 -4.40
N LEU A 123 10.03 0.92 -3.70
CA LEU A 123 9.31 0.59 -2.48
C LEU A 123 7.88 0.19 -2.85
N GLY A 124 7.59 -1.11 -2.73
CA GLY A 124 6.35 -1.72 -3.21
C GLY A 124 5.17 -1.59 -2.26
N GLN A 125 4.03 -2.11 -2.68
CA GLN A 125 2.76 -1.94 -1.98
C GLN A 125 2.73 -2.64 -0.61
N SER A 126 3.43 -3.78 -0.45
CA SER A 126 3.53 -4.45 0.86
C SER A 126 4.34 -3.60 1.85
N ALA A 127 5.43 -2.98 1.42
CA ALA A 127 6.18 -2.05 2.26
C ALA A 127 5.35 -0.82 2.65
N LEU A 128 4.51 -0.30 1.73
CA LEU A 128 3.64 0.85 2.01
C LEU A 128 2.44 0.52 2.90
N ALA A 129 1.97 -0.73 2.91
CA ALA A 129 0.87 -1.21 3.74
C ALA A 129 1.32 -1.74 5.11
N HIS A 130 2.63 -1.92 5.32
CA HIS A 130 3.19 -2.42 6.56
C HIS A 130 2.83 -1.54 7.78
N SER A 131 2.64 -2.14 8.96
CA SER A 131 2.36 -1.41 10.22
C SER A 131 3.44 -0.39 10.57
N HIS A 132 4.67 -0.63 10.11
CA HIS A 132 5.83 0.25 10.26
C HIS A 132 6.28 0.88 8.93
N ALA A 133 5.36 1.12 7.99
CA ALA A 133 5.66 1.71 6.68
C ALA A 133 6.38 3.07 6.78
N ALA A 134 6.16 3.85 7.84
CA ALA A 134 6.88 5.10 8.06
C ALA A 134 8.40 4.89 8.21
N TRP A 135 8.81 3.86 8.98
CA TRP A 135 10.20 3.47 9.14
C TRP A 135 10.81 2.93 7.85
N LEU A 136 10.06 2.07 7.12
CA LEU A 136 10.51 1.57 5.82
C LEU A 136 10.76 2.71 4.84
N ARG A 137 9.86 3.69 4.76
CA ARG A 137 10.04 4.89 3.93
C ARG A 137 11.26 5.70 4.36
N ARG A 138 11.48 5.91 5.66
CA ARG A 138 12.58 6.76 6.13
C ARG A 138 13.95 6.12 5.91
N LEU A 139 14.07 4.82 6.17
CA LEU A 139 15.28 4.05 5.89
C LEU A 139 15.55 3.99 4.38
N SER A 140 14.54 3.71 3.55
CA SER A 140 14.71 3.71 2.09
C SER A 140 15.11 5.10 1.54
N ALA A 141 14.55 6.18 2.09
CA ALA A 141 14.92 7.54 1.69
C ALA A 141 16.39 7.84 2.00
N TRP A 142 16.86 7.48 3.21
CA TRP A 142 18.25 7.68 3.58
C TRP A 142 19.20 6.77 2.76
N ILE A 143 18.83 5.51 2.52
CA ILE A 143 19.63 4.62 1.66
C ILE A 143 19.77 5.23 0.26
N ALA A 144 18.65 5.67 -0.32
CA ALA A 144 18.65 6.30 -1.64
C ALA A 144 19.52 7.56 -1.67
N GLU A 145 19.44 8.42 -0.66
CA GLU A 145 20.28 9.61 -0.53
C GLU A 145 21.76 9.25 -0.41
N ALA A 146 22.12 8.31 0.48
CA ALA A 146 23.49 7.90 0.76
C ALA A 146 24.17 7.28 -0.46
N THR A 147 23.43 6.51 -1.28
CA THR A 147 23.96 5.86 -2.49
C THR A 147 23.78 6.71 -3.75
N GLY A 148 23.06 7.83 -3.68
CA GLY A 148 22.66 8.60 -4.87
C GLY A 148 21.73 7.83 -5.81
N ALA A 149 20.91 6.93 -5.26
CA ALA A 149 19.87 6.22 -5.98
C ALA A 149 18.56 7.03 -5.96
N VAL A 150 17.68 6.77 -6.92
CA VAL A 150 16.34 7.37 -6.98
C VAL A 150 15.34 6.50 -6.22
N LEU A 151 14.55 7.08 -5.33
CA LEU A 151 13.49 6.37 -4.61
C LEU A 151 12.16 6.46 -5.37
N ASN A 152 11.61 5.31 -5.73
CA ASN A 152 10.34 5.20 -6.42
C ASN A 152 9.33 4.43 -5.56
N MET A 153 8.35 5.12 -4.98
CA MET A 153 7.29 4.49 -4.19
C MET A 153 6.10 4.11 -5.08
N VAL A 154 5.64 2.86 -5.00
CA VAL A 154 4.50 2.36 -5.79
C VAL A 154 3.21 2.53 -4.98
N PRO A 155 2.37 3.54 -5.25
CA PRO A 155 1.16 3.78 -4.46
C PRO A 155 0.13 2.67 -4.64
N HIS A 156 -0.78 2.58 -3.68
CA HIS A 156 -2.00 1.76 -3.78
C HIS A 156 -3.04 2.50 -4.61
N GLY A 157 -3.73 1.82 -5.53
CA GLY A 157 -4.82 2.40 -6.32
C GLY A 157 -4.39 3.23 -7.54
N GLY A 158 -5.29 3.33 -8.52
CA GLY A 158 -4.98 3.87 -9.87
C GLY A 158 -4.80 5.38 -9.98
N ASN A 159 -5.15 6.17 -8.97
CA ASN A 159 -5.02 7.64 -9.00
C ASN A 159 -4.55 8.26 -7.66
N SER A 160 -3.88 7.49 -6.81
CA SER A 160 -3.48 7.99 -5.48
C SER A 160 -2.44 9.10 -5.55
N THR A 161 -1.59 9.11 -6.58
CA THR A 161 -0.72 10.27 -6.88
C THR A 161 -1.55 11.53 -7.11
N GLY A 162 -2.59 11.45 -7.95
CA GLY A 162 -3.48 12.56 -8.24
C GLY A 162 -4.29 13.01 -7.03
N ALA A 163 -4.81 12.05 -6.24
CA ALA A 163 -5.52 12.34 -5.00
C ALA A 163 -4.63 13.07 -3.98
N GLY A 164 -3.39 12.62 -3.80
CA GLY A 164 -2.41 13.31 -2.94
C GLY A 164 -2.09 14.72 -3.44
N MET A 165 -1.89 14.89 -4.74
CA MET A 165 -1.72 16.22 -5.36
C MET A 165 -2.97 17.11 -5.23
N ALA A 166 -4.16 16.51 -5.07
CA ALA A 166 -5.42 17.22 -4.82
C ALA A 166 -5.61 17.67 -3.37
N GLY A 167 -4.70 17.30 -2.46
CA GLY A 167 -4.89 17.52 -1.04
C GLY A 167 -5.87 16.54 -0.40
N ALA A 168 -6.06 15.33 -0.97
CA ALA A 168 -6.77 14.24 -0.30
C ALA A 168 -5.90 13.60 0.79
N LEU A 169 -5.30 14.45 1.64
CA LEU A 169 -4.40 14.12 2.73
C LEU A 169 -4.77 15.02 3.91
N PRO A 170 -4.67 14.54 5.15
CA PRO A 170 -5.18 15.29 6.29
C PRO A 170 -4.34 16.51 6.67
N TYR A 171 -3.18 16.72 6.05
CA TYR A 171 -2.22 17.76 6.46
C TYR A 171 -1.86 18.73 5.33
N VAL A 172 -2.38 18.54 4.10
CA VAL A 172 -2.07 19.38 2.94
C VAL A 172 -3.27 19.54 2.02
N GLY A 173 -3.44 20.74 1.47
CA GLY A 173 -4.39 21.03 0.40
C GLY A 173 -3.81 20.82 -1.00
N PRO A 174 -4.56 21.21 -2.04
CA PRO A 174 -4.15 21.08 -3.44
C PRO A 174 -2.73 21.63 -3.70
N GLY A 175 -1.91 20.83 -4.39
CA GLY A 175 -0.51 21.14 -4.68
C GLY A 175 0.43 21.20 -3.47
N GLY A 176 -0.05 20.91 -2.25
CA GLY A 176 0.73 21.10 -1.03
C GLY A 176 0.53 22.49 -0.41
N SER A 177 -0.63 23.12 -0.61
CA SER A 177 -1.01 24.32 0.13
C SER A 177 -1.25 24.01 1.61
N ASP A 178 -0.99 24.95 2.49
CA ASP A 178 -1.31 24.79 3.92
C ASP A 178 -2.81 24.67 4.16
N VAL A 179 -3.19 23.79 5.08
CA VAL A 179 -4.57 23.57 5.55
C VAL A 179 -4.56 23.32 7.05
N GLU A 180 -5.72 23.34 7.69
CA GLU A 180 -5.85 22.82 9.05
C GLU A 180 -5.60 21.30 9.04
N HIS A 181 -4.74 20.83 9.94
CA HIS A 181 -4.41 19.41 10.03
C HIS A 181 -5.56 18.62 10.64
N GLY A 182 -6.11 17.68 9.88
CA GLY A 182 -7.08 16.70 10.33
C GLY A 182 -6.44 15.39 10.80
N ASN A 183 -7.30 14.47 11.20
CA ASN A 183 -6.90 13.12 11.62
C ASN A 183 -6.59 12.23 10.41
N ASN A 184 -5.61 11.34 10.54
CA ASN A 184 -5.45 10.24 9.58
C ASN A 184 -6.47 9.13 9.85
N VAL A 185 -6.64 8.20 8.90
CA VAL A 185 -7.63 7.11 9.01
C VAL A 185 -7.41 6.25 10.26
N ARG A 186 -6.17 5.96 10.67
CA ARG A 186 -5.91 5.15 11.87
C ARG A 186 -6.44 5.86 13.12
N ASP A 187 -6.19 7.15 13.24
CA ASP A 187 -6.63 7.96 14.39
C ASP A 187 -8.15 8.07 14.39
N MET A 188 -8.77 8.34 13.23
CA MET A 188 -10.24 8.39 13.08
C MET A 188 -10.94 7.09 13.48
N LEU A 189 -10.28 5.94 13.36
CA LEU A 189 -10.83 4.64 13.73
C LEU A 189 -10.51 4.25 15.18
N SER A 190 -9.35 4.66 15.70
CA SER A 190 -8.90 4.35 17.06
C SER A 190 -9.57 5.26 18.11
N GLU A 191 -9.89 6.48 17.71
CA GLU A 191 -10.69 7.45 18.45
C GLU A 191 -11.98 7.71 17.64
N PRO A 192 -13.01 6.86 17.77
CA PRO A 192 -14.18 6.90 16.91
C PRO A 192 -14.85 8.28 16.88
N LEU A 193 -15.13 8.75 15.66
CA LEU A 193 -15.81 10.01 15.40
C LEU A 193 -17.33 9.83 15.45
N LYS A 194 -18.04 10.96 15.58
CA LYS A 194 -19.51 10.96 15.52
C LYS A 194 -20.06 10.70 14.12
N GLY A 195 -19.31 11.06 13.08
CA GLY A 195 -19.78 11.01 11.71
C GLY A 195 -18.67 10.61 10.75
N TYR A 196 -19.00 9.77 9.76
CA TYR A 196 -18.08 9.37 8.70
C TYR A 196 -18.67 9.67 7.31
N LEU A 197 -17.84 10.22 6.42
CA LEU A 197 -18.10 10.27 4.99
C LEU A 197 -17.14 9.30 4.30
N LEU A 198 -17.65 8.17 3.80
CA LEU A 198 -16.88 7.17 3.08
C LEU A 198 -16.93 7.47 1.58
N TRP A 199 -15.76 7.56 0.95
CA TRP A 199 -15.65 7.92 -0.46
C TRP A 199 -15.08 6.77 -1.30
N ASP A 200 -15.96 6.07 -2.00
CA ASP A 200 -15.70 4.94 -2.89
C ASP A 200 -14.78 3.86 -2.33
N ILE A 201 -14.99 3.55 -1.04
CA ILE A 201 -14.32 2.46 -0.34
C ILE A 201 -15.35 1.47 0.19
N GLU A 202 -15.00 0.19 0.18
CA GLU A 202 -15.68 -0.85 0.93
C GLU A 202 -14.88 -1.08 2.23
N PRO A 203 -15.33 -0.55 3.39
CA PRO A 203 -14.48 -0.44 4.59
C PRO A 203 -14.00 -1.79 5.13
N ASP A 204 -14.73 -2.87 4.87
CA ASP A 204 -14.34 -4.23 5.22
C ASP A 204 -13.12 -4.73 4.42
N PHE A 205 -12.93 -4.23 3.21
CA PHE A 205 -11.93 -4.71 2.27
C PHE A 205 -10.76 -3.74 2.09
N ASP A 206 -11.05 -2.43 2.06
CA ASP A 206 -10.11 -1.41 1.58
C ASP A 206 -9.35 -0.71 2.72
N LEU A 207 -9.61 -1.09 3.98
CA LEU A 207 -8.94 -0.53 5.16
C LEU A 207 -7.98 -1.54 5.80
N ALA A 208 -6.87 -1.03 6.33
CA ALA A 208 -5.79 -1.85 6.88
C ALA A 208 -6.17 -2.66 8.13
N ASN A 209 -7.28 -2.31 8.80
CA ASN A 209 -7.80 -3.04 9.95
C ASN A 209 -9.34 -3.09 9.90
N PRO A 210 -9.91 -4.03 9.13
CA PRO A 210 -11.35 -4.16 8.93
C PRO A 210 -12.13 -4.31 10.24
N ALA A 211 -11.59 -5.06 11.21
CA ALA A 211 -12.23 -5.24 12.52
C ALA A 211 -12.39 -3.91 13.28
N LEU A 212 -11.34 -3.08 13.31
CA LEU A 212 -11.39 -1.76 13.91
C LEU A 212 -12.32 -0.82 13.12
N SER A 213 -12.32 -0.92 11.79
CA SER A 213 -13.23 -0.17 10.93
C SER A 213 -14.70 -0.47 11.24
N ALA A 214 -15.08 -1.73 11.34
CA ALA A 214 -16.43 -2.13 11.69
C ALA A 214 -16.84 -1.62 13.09
N GLN A 215 -15.93 -1.66 14.07
CA GLN A 215 -16.19 -1.13 15.41
C GLN A 215 -16.43 0.38 15.39
N ALA A 216 -15.58 1.15 14.72
CA ALA A 216 -15.66 2.61 14.71
C ALA A 216 -16.90 3.09 13.93
N LEU A 217 -17.18 2.49 12.78
CA LEU A 217 -18.36 2.83 11.97
C LEU A 217 -19.66 2.44 12.68
N GLY A 218 -19.71 1.28 13.34
CA GLY A 218 -20.87 0.85 14.12
C GLY A 218 -21.13 1.68 15.38
N ALA A 219 -20.14 2.43 15.86
CA ALA A 219 -20.27 3.34 17.01
C ALA A 219 -20.62 4.78 16.61
N ALA A 220 -20.58 5.12 15.31
CA ALA A 220 -20.85 6.46 14.82
C ALA A 220 -22.34 6.82 14.97
N GLU A 221 -22.63 8.11 15.17
CA GLU A 221 -23.99 8.63 15.10
C GLU A 221 -24.50 8.69 13.66
N THR A 222 -23.61 8.86 12.68
CA THR A 222 -23.97 8.73 11.27
C THR A 222 -22.83 8.28 10.36
N VAL A 223 -23.14 7.52 9.33
CA VAL A 223 -22.22 7.11 8.27
C VAL A 223 -22.88 7.34 6.92
N VAL A 224 -22.31 8.25 6.14
CA VAL A 224 -22.70 8.50 4.75
C VAL A 224 -21.65 7.89 3.84
N ALA A 225 -22.05 7.03 2.92
CA ALA A 225 -21.18 6.46 1.90
C ALA A 225 -21.53 7.01 0.52
N VAL A 226 -20.51 7.33 -0.27
CA VAL A 226 -20.61 7.63 -1.69
C VAL A 226 -19.86 6.53 -2.42
N ALA A 227 -20.55 5.57 -3.03
CA ALA A 227 -19.92 4.34 -3.51
C ALA A 227 -20.49 3.86 -4.84
N ALA A 228 -19.63 3.28 -5.67
CA ALA A 228 -20.06 2.64 -6.92
C ALA A 228 -20.82 1.32 -6.66
N PHE A 229 -20.51 0.65 -5.56
CA PHE A 229 -21.14 -0.61 -5.15
C PHE A 229 -21.58 -0.55 -3.69
N ALA A 230 -22.81 -1.00 -3.41
CA ALA A 230 -23.29 -1.20 -2.05
C ALA A 230 -22.88 -2.61 -1.56
N SER A 231 -21.66 -2.72 -1.02
CA SER A 231 -21.18 -3.94 -0.37
C SER A 231 -21.98 -4.27 0.88
N ASP A 232 -21.86 -5.50 1.38
CA ASP A 232 -22.59 -5.89 2.59
C ASP A 232 -22.07 -5.13 3.83
N GLY A 233 -20.77 -4.84 3.91
CA GLY A 233 -20.21 -3.92 4.89
C GLY A 233 -20.78 -2.52 4.84
N LEU A 234 -20.90 -1.94 3.65
CA LEU A 234 -21.50 -0.63 3.49
C LEU A 234 -22.98 -0.64 3.90
N LYS A 235 -23.75 -1.67 3.53
CA LYS A 235 -25.15 -1.80 3.94
C LYS A 235 -25.32 -2.01 5.45
N ALA A 236 -24.35 -2.66 6.09
CA ALA A 236 -24.38 -2.90 7.52
C ALA A 236 -24.03 -1.65 8.34
N ASN A 237 -23.18 -0.77 7.80
CA ASN A 237 -22.62 0.36 8.55
C ASN A 237 -23.12 1.74 8.10
N ALA A 238 -23.60 1.92 6.87
CA ALA A 238 -24.01 3.23 6.35
C ALA A 238 -25.50 3.50 6.53
N ASP A 239 -25.85 4.69 7.02
CA ASP A 239 -27.24 5.17 7.03
C ASP A 239 -27.71 5.56 5.64
N ILE A 240 -26.79 6.11 4.84
CA ILE A 240 -27.06 6.64 3.50
C ILE A 240 -25.97 6.16 2.56
N ILE A 241 -26.37 5.58 1.43
CA ILE A 241 -25.46 5.24 0.32
C ILE A 241 -25.87 6.04 -0.91
N LEU A 242 -25.05 7.01 -1.29
CA LEU A 242 -25.22 7.82 -2.50
C LEU A 242 -24.56 7.11 -3.70
N PRO A 243 -25.27 6.91 -4.82
CA PRO A 243 -24.76 6.12 -5.94
C PRO A 243 -23.72 6.90 -6.74
N LEU A 244 -22.47 6.45 -6.68
CA LEU A 244 -21.35 6.99 -7.45
C LEU A 244 -21.27 6.30 -8.83
N ALA A 245 -21.01 7.08 -9.88
CA ALA A 245 -20.71 6.53 -11.19
C ALA A 245 -19.27 5.99 -11.22
N PRO A 246 -19.04 4.71 -11.55
CA PRO A 246 -17.69 4.13 -11.62
C PRO A 246 -16.84 4.82 -12.70
N LEU A 247 -15.53 4.56 -12.68
CA LEU A 247 -14.54 5.21 -13.56
C LEU A 247 -14.94 5.22 -15.05
N ALA A 248 -15.42 4.10 -15.59
CA ALA A 248 -15.80 3.99 -17.01
C ALA A 248 -17.00 4.89 -17.39
N GLU A 249 -17.78 5.33 -16.41
CA GLU A 249 -19.00 6.12 -16.55
C GLU A 249 -18.80 7.60 -16.16
N SER A 250 -17.58 7.96 -15.73
CA SER A 250 -17.25 9.28 -15.18
C SER A 250 -16.15 9.97 -15.97
N GLU A 251 -16.29 11.28 -16.15
CA GLU A 251 -15.18 12.15 -16.55
C GLU A 251 -14.25 12.46 -15.35
N GLY A 252 -12.94 12.60 -15.61
CA GLY A 252 -11.99 12.92 -14.53
C GLY A 252 -10.61 13.36 -15.02
N LEU A 253 -9.73 13.71 -14.08
CA LEU A 253 -8.30 13.98 -14.30
C LEU A 253 -7.51 12.95 -13.50
N PHE A 254 -6.61 12.24 -14.18
CA PHE A 254 -5.84 11.16 -13.62
C PHE A 254 -4.36 11.46 -13.72
N TYR A 255 -3.61 10.97 -12.74
CA TYR A 255 -2.16 11.09 -12.70
C TYR A 255 -1.55 9.70 -12.72
N THR A 256 -0.58 9.50 -13.60
CA THR A 256 0.31 8.34 -13.54
C THR A 256 1.14 8.40 -12.27
N VAL A 257 1.77 7.27 -11.93
CA VAL A 257 2.63 7.17 -10.74
C VAL A 257 3.76 8.20 -10.74
N ASP A 258 4.34 8.50 -11.91
CA ASP A 258 5.38 9.50 -12.14
C ASP A 258 4.85 10.93 -12.36
N GLY A 259 3.57 11.18 -12.06
CA GLY A 259 3.00 12.53 -11.99
C GLY A 259 2.50 13.12 -13.31
N GLN A 260 2.39 12.34 -14.39
CA GLN A 260 1.84 12.82 -15.66
C GLN A 260 0.31 12.81 -15.63
N SER A 261 -0.31 13.95 -15.93
CA SER A 261 -1.75 14.08 -15.95
C SER A 261 -2.37 13.71 -17.30
N PHE A 262 -3.53 13.06 -17.29
CA PHE A 262 -4.38 12.90 -18.47
C PHE A 262 -5.86 13.01 -18.11
N ALA A 263 -6.65 13.59 -19.02
CA ALA A 263 -8.10 13.70 -18.84
C ALA A 263 -8.82 12.47 -19.41
N ALA A 264 -9.68 11.86 -18.60
CA ALA A 264 -10.59 10.80 -19.06
C ALA A 264 -11.97 11.37 -19.38
N LYS A 265 -12.64 10.74 -20.37
CA LYS A 265 -14.04 10.99 -20.71
C LYS A 265 -14.85 9.75 -20.31
N ALA A 266 -16.10 9.94 -19.91
CA ALA A 266 -17.02 8.85 -19.71
C ALA A 266 -17.19 8.05 -21.02
N ALA A 267 -17.02 6.74 -20.96
CA ALA A 267 -17.19 5.84 -22.10
C ALA A 267 -18.67 5.55 -22.36
N VAL A 268 -19.47 5.47 -21.29
CA VAL A 268 -20.92 5.26 -21.33
C VAL A 268 -21.62 6.16 -20.31
N ARG A 269 -22.95 6.24 -20.38
CA ARG A 269 -23.74 7.02 -19.42
C ARG A 269 -23.79 6.32 -18.06
N PRO A 270 -23.79 7.07 -16.94
CA PRO A 270 -24.01 6.50 -15.62
C PRO A 270 -25.27 5.64 -15.53
N ALA A 271 -25.15 4.49 -14.89
CA ALA A 271 -26.28 3.59 -14.68
C ALA A 271 -27.30 4.16 -13.68
N GLY A 272 -28.59 4.08 -14.03
CA GLY A 272 -29.69 4.46 -13.13
C GLY A 272 -29.57 5.89 -12.58
N GLN A 273 -29.50 6.00 -11.25
CA GLN A 273 -29.38 7.29 -10.54
C GLN A 273 -27.93 7.67 -10.20
N ALA A 274 -26.95 6.87 -10.61
CA ALA A 274 -25.54 7.16 -10.36
C ALA A 274 -25.13 8.51 -10.97
N ARG A 275 -24.19 9.19 -10.32
CA ARG A 275 -23.67 10.49 -10.77
C ARG A 275 -22.14 10.51 -10.65
N PRO A 276 -21.43 11.22 -11.55
CA PRO A 276 -20.02 11.53 -11.36
C PRO A 276 -19.78 12.18 -10.00
N GLY A 277 -18.70 11.79 -9.31
CA GLY A 277 -18.44 12.18 -7.92
C GLY A 277 -18.42 13.69 -7.70
N TRP A 278 -17.84 14.47 -8.63
CA TRP A 278 -17.81 15.92 -8.53
C TRP A 278 -19.22 16.56 -8.48
N LYS A 279 -20.22 15.95 -9.15
CA LYS A 279 -21.61 16.43 -9.11
C LYS A 279 -22.28 16.09 -7.78
N ILE A 280 -21.92 14.95 -7.17
CA ILE A 280 -22.39 14.56 -5.84
C ILE A 280 -21.84 15.55 -4.81
N LEU A 281 -20.53 15.79 -4.81
CA LEU A 281 -19.90 16.75 -3.91
C LEU A 281 -20.46 18.16 -4.08
N ARG A 282 -20.62 18.62 -5.32
CA ARG A 282 -21.26 19.91 -5.62
C ARG A 282 -22.64 20.02 -5.00
N ARG A 283 -23.50 19.00 -5.17
CA ARG A 283 -24.87 19.03 -4.63
C ARG A 283 -24.87 18.94 -3.10
N LEU A 284 -23.95 18.18 -2.51
CA LEU A 284 -23.80 18.09 -1.07
C LEU A 284 -23.34 19.43 -0.48
N GLY A 285 -22.34 20.06 -1.08
CA GLY A 285 -21.88 21.39 -0.68
C GLY A 285 -22.97 22.45 -0.78
N GLU A 286 -23.75 22.46 -1.87
CA GLU A 286 -24.92 23.34 -2.02
C GLU A 286 -25.97 23.11 -0.92
N ALA A 287 -26.29 21.85 -0.61
CA ALA A 287 -27.29 21.52 0.42
C ALA A 287 -26.82 21.87 1.85
N LEU A 288 -25.51 21.89 2.08
CA LEU A 288 -24.87 22.28 3.34
C LEU A 288 -24.52 23.78 3.38
N GLU A 289 -24.89 24.54 2.34
CA GLU A 289 -24.58 25.98 2.22
C GLU A 289 -23.07 26.29 2.33
N LEU A 290 -22.22 25.39 1.80
CA LEU A 290 -20.77 25.55 1.79
C LEU A 290 -20.30 26.36 0.56
N ASP A 291 -19.27 27.19 0.78
CA ASP A 291 -18.58 27.90 -0.28
C ASP A 291 -17.76 26.95 -1.19
N GLY A 292 -17.46 27.39 -2.42
CA GLY A 292 -16.54 26.67 -3.32
C GLY A 292 -17.17 25.54 -4.14
N PHE A 293 -18.49 25.32 -4.07
CA PHE A 293 -19.23 24.28 -4.80
C PHE A 293 -20.12 24.82 -5.94
N THR A 294 -19.67 25.86 -6.64
CA THR A 294 -20.46 26.55 -7.70
C THR A 294 -20.18 26.04 -9.12
N GLN A 295 -19.22 25.14 -9.30
CA GLN A 295 -18.76 24.70 -10.60
C GLN A 295 -19.85 23.94 -11.37
N VAL A 296 -20.06 24.31 -12.63
CA VAL A 296 -21.10 23.72 -13.49
C VAL A 296 -20.57 22.78 -14.55
N ASP A 297 -19.25 22.75 -14.75
CA ASP A 297 -18.56 21.88 -15.68
C ASP A 297 -17.24 21.35 -15.11
N ILE A 298 -16.81 20.20 -15.63
CA ILE A 298 -15.59 19.52 -15.19
C ILE A 298 -14.31 20.22 -15.68
N THR A 299 -14.40 21.04 -16.72
CA THR A 299 -13.23 21.68 -17.33
C THR A 299 -12.70 22.77 -16.40
N ALA A 300 -13.60 23.61 -15.88
CA ALA A 300 -13.28 24.61 -14.86
C ALA A 300 -12.62 23.95 -13.62
N LEU A 301 -13.19 22.86 -13.11
CA LEU A 301 -12.61 22.09 -12.00
C LEU A 301 -11.19 21.58 -12.31
N ARG A 302 -10.95 21.09 -13.53
CA ARG A 302 -9.63 20.63 -13.96
C ARG A 302 -8.62 21.76 -14.05
N ASP A 303 -9.03 22.89 -14.60
CA ASP A 303 -8.15 24.05 -14.77
C ASP A 303 -7.77 24.66 -13.41
N GLU A 304 -8.73 24.77 -12.49
CA GLU A 304 -8.49 25.17 -11.09
C GLU A 304 -7.49 24.24 -10.41
N MET A 305 -7.70 22.92 -10.55
CA MET A 305 -6.85 21.90 -9.96
C MET A 305 -5.43 21.89 -10.54
N LEU A 306 -5.28 21.97 -11.86
CA LEU A 306 -3.97 22.05 -12.52
C LEU A 306 -3.22 23.33 -12.15
N ALA A 307 -3.92 24.45 -12.01
CA ALA A 307 -3.33 25.71 -11.56
C ALA A 307 -2.83 25.60 -10.12
N ALA A 308 -3.62 25.00 -9.23
CA ALA A 308 -3.25 24.79 -7.83
C ALA A 308 -2.01 23.89 -7.70
N ILE A 309 -1.98 22.74 -8.37
CA ILE A 309 -0.82 21.83 -8.34
C ILE A 309 0.45 22.50 -8.85
N LYS A 310 0.35 23.36 -9.88
CA LYS A 310 1.52 24.04 -10.45
C LYS A 310 2.07 25.14 -9.54
N ALA A 311 1.23 25.76 -8.71
CA ALA A 311 1.60 26.92 -7.90
C ALA A 311 2.51 26.56 -6.71
N THR A 312 2.46 25.31 -6.25
CA THR A 312 3.10 24.85 -5.02
C THR A 312 4.05 23.68 -5.30
N GLY A 313 5.12 23.60 -4.51
CA GLY A 313 6.18 22.60 -4.64
C GLY A 313 5.99 21.45 -3.66
N PRO A 314 6.74 20.35 -3.82
CA PRO A 314 6.68 19.23 -2.89
C PRO A 314 7.02 19.68 -1.47
N LEU A 315 6.14 19.38 -0.52
CA LEU A 315 6.39 19.61 0.89
C LEU A 315 7.35 18.56 1.45
N ALA A 316 8.39 19.03 2.11
CA ALA A 316 9.29 18.23 2.92
C ALA A 316 9.07 18.61 4.40
N GLU A 317 8.17 17.90 5.06
CA GLU A 317 8.09 17.96 6.52
C GLU A 317 9.01 16.91 7.14
N ASP A 318 9.78 17.34 8.14
CA ASP A 318 10.54 16.42 8.96
C ASP A 318 9.63 15.88 10.07
N VAL A 319 9.31 14.60 10.00
CA VAL A 319 8.39 13.93 10.94
C VAL A 319 9.22 13.11 11.93
N GLN A 320 9.04 13.39 13.21
CA GLN A 320 9.59 12.54 14.26
C GLN A 320 8.76 11.27 14.38
N LEU A 321 9.39 10.12 14.11
CA LEU A 321 8.74 8.83 14.21
C LEU A 321 8.78 8.31 15.65
N ALA A 322 7.69 7.67 16.08
CA ALA A 322 7.70 6.88 17.30
C ALA A 322 8.75 5.76 17.20
N ALA A 323 9.34 5.39 18.35
CA ALA A 323 10.32 4.32 18.41
C ALA A 323 9.77 3.03 17.78
N LEU A 324 10.59 2.37 16.98
CA LEU A 324 10.23 1.08 16.41
C LEU A 324 10.07 0.07 17.56
N PRO A 325 8.93 -0.65 17.65
CA PRO A 325 8.78 -1.70 18.65
C PRO A 325 9.84 -2.79 18.48
N ALA A 326 10.25 -3.42 19.58
CA ALA A 326 11.11 -4.59 19.51
C ALA A 326 10.43 -5.71 18.71
N ASN A 327 11.20 -6.43 17.90
CA ASN A 327 10.70 -7.55 17.12
C ASN A 327 10.11 -8.62 18.06
N GLY A 328 8.83 -8.95 17.87
CA GLY A 328 8.19 -10.05 18.58
C GLY A 328 8.64 -11.41 18.04
N SER A 329 8.67 -12.44 18.90
CA SER A 329 8.99 -13.83 18.53
C SER A 329 7.78 -14.64 18.03
N GLY A 330 6.62 -14.01 17.89
CA GLY A 330 5.38 -14.64 17.46
C GLY A 330 5.20 -14.67 15.95
N LEU A 331 4.13 -15.35 15.52
CA LEU A 331 3.67 -15.32 14.14
C LEU A 331 3.13 -13.93 13.78
N TYR A 332 3.34 -13.53 12.54
CA TYR A 332 2.93 -12.23 12.02
C TYR A 332 2.22 -12.39 10.69
N ARG A 333 1.09 -11.70 10.54
CA ARG A 333 0.30 -11.71 9.31
C ARG A 333 1.07 -11.00 8.20
N LEU A 334 1.19 -11.68 7.07
CA LEU A 334 1.45 -11.11 5.76
C LEU A 334 0.10 -10.95 5.06
N GLY A 335 -0.43 -9.73 5.05
CA GLY A 335 -1.72 -9.39 4.43
C GLY A 335 -1.54 -8.45 3.26
N ASP A 336 -0.78 -8.86 2.25
CA ASP A 336 -0.76 -8.19 0.95
C ASP A 336 -2.16 -8.23 0.32
N VAL A 337 -2.45 -7.23 -0.53
CA VAL A 337 -3.74 -7.14 -1.23
C VAL A 337 -3.72 -8.09 -2.41
N ALA A 338 -4.72 -8.97 -2.52
CA ALA A 338 -4.80 -9.88 -3.65
C ALA A 338 -5.01 -9.12 -4.98
N MET A 339 -4.36 -9.58 -6.05
CA MET A 339 -4.33 -8.90 -7.36
C MET A 339 -5.71 -8.52 -7.89
N TYR A 340 -6.73 -9.36 -7.67
CA TYR A 340 -8.11 -9.13 -8.11
C TYR A 340 -9.06 -8.75 -6.98
N ALA A 341 -8.51 -8.23 -5.89
CA ALA A 341 -9.24 -7.69 -4.75
C ALA A 341 -8.92 -6.21 -4.47
N VAL A 342 -8.22 -5.53 -5.38
CA VAL A 342 -7.72 -4.15 -5.22
C VAL A 342 -8.82 -3.09 -5.21
N ASP A 343 -9.99 -3.39 -5.78
CA ASP A 343 -11.14 -2.49 -5.82
C ASP A 343 -12.46 -3.27 -6.00
N GLY A 344 -13.57 -2.54 -5.91
CA GLY A 344 -14.90 -3.12 -6.04
C GLY A 344 -15.25 -3.66 -7.43
N LEU A 345 -14.56 -3.23 -8.50
CA LEU A 345 -14.75 -3.75 -9.86
C LEU A 345 -14.07 -5.11 -10.01
N CYS A 346 -12.81 -5.22 -9.58
CA CYS A 346 -12.04 -6.45 -9.62
C CYS A 346 -12.73 -7.55 -8.79
N ARG A 347 -13.19 -7.23 -7.58
CA ARG A 347 -13.92 -8.17 -6.71
C ARG A 347 -15.20 -8.73 -7.36
N ARG A 348 -15.82 -7.98 -8.27
CA ARG A 348 -17.08 -8.34 -8.94
C ARG A 348 -16.90 -8.85 -10.36
N SER A 349 -15.66 -9.04 -10.83
CA SER A 349 -15.39 -9.58 -12.16
C SER A 349 -15.30 -11.11 -12.13
N GLU A 350 -16.35 -11.79 -12.55
CA GLU A 350 -16.41 -13.26 -12.64
C GLU A 350 -15.16 -13.87 -13.32
N TYR A 351 -14.75 -13.28 -14.45
CA TYR A 351 -13.61 -13.78 -15.22
C TYR A 351 -12.28 -13.66 -14.47
N LEU A 352 -12.08 -12.59 -13.70
CA LEU A 352 -10.87 -12.43 -12.90
C LEU A 352 -10.89 -13.39 -11.70
N GLN A 353 -12.05 -13.53 -11.05
CA GLN A 353 -12.24 -14.41 -9.89
C GLN A 353 -12.08 -15.90 -10.24
N ASN A 354 -12.34 -16.30 -11.49
CA ASN A 354 -12.18 -17.68 -11.97
C ASN A 354 -10.74 -18.05 -12.40
N THR A 355 -9.74 -17.24 -12.04
CA THR A 355 -8.32 -17.51 -12.35
C THR A 355 -7.57 -18.04 -11.13
N SER A 356 -6.44 -18.71 -11.35
CA SER A 356 -5.56 -19.15 -10.25
C SER A 356 -4.98 -17.99 -9.42
N HIS A 357 -4.92 -16.77 -9.97
CA HIS A 357 -4.43 -15.60 -9.24
C HIS A 357 -5.45 -15.03 -8.25
N ALA A 358 -6.73 -15.41 -8.37
CA ALA A 358 -7.78 -15.03 -7.43
C ALA A 358 -7.84 -15.95 -6.19
N GLU A 359 -7.03 -17.00 -6.15
CA GLU A 359 -7.03 -17.93 -5.02
C GLU A 359 -6.54 -17.25 -3.74
N THR A 360 -7.40 -17.25 -2.72
CA THR A 360 -7.15 -16.60 -1.43
C THR A 360 -7.67 -17.37 -0.21
N ASP A 361 -8.38 -18.48 -0.41
CA ASP A 361 -8.98 -19.29 0.65
C ASP A 361 -7.96 -20.27 1.26
N PHE A 362 -6.88 -19.72 1.83
CA PHE A 362 -5.83 -20.49 2.48
C PHE A 362 -5.16 -19.71 3.61
N VAL A 363 -4.46 -20.44 4.49
CA VAL A 363 -3.48 -19.90 5.43
C VAL A 363 -2.11 -20.40 5.04
N GLY A 364 -1.26 -19.50 4.56
CA GLY A 364 0.09 -19.86 4.14
C GLY A 364 1.03 -19.93 5.34
N LEU A 365 1.77 -21.03 5.46
CA LEU A 365 2.85 -21.22 6.44
C LEU A 365 4.07 -21.79 5.74
N ASN A 366 5.26 -21.58 6.30
CA ASN A 366 6.42 -22.39 5.90
C ASN A 366 6.39 -23.77 6.57
N ALA A 367 7.26 -24.66 6.10
CA ALA A 367 7.34 -26.04 6.56
C ALA A 367 7.70 -26.18 8.05
N ASP A 368 8.59 -25.33 8.58
CA ASP A 368 9.03 -25.39 9.98
C ASP A 368 7.93 -24.92 10.94
N ASP A 369 7.21 -23.85 10.59
CA ASP A 369 6.08 -23.34 11.36
C ASP A 369 4.89 -24.30 11.33
N ALA A 370 4.62 -24.95 10.20
CA ALA A 370 3.61 -25.99 10.10
C ALA A 370 4.02 -27.23 10.92
N GLY A 371 5.26 -27.70 10.76
CA GLY A 371 5.80 -28.90 11.40
C GLY A 371 5.85 -28.80 12.92
N SER A 372 6.32 -27.67 13.46
CA SER A 372 6.32 -27.40 14.91
C SER A 372 4.92 -27.39 15.54
N ARG A 373 3.88 -27.23 14.72
CA ARG A 373 2.46 -27.23 15.12
C ARG A 373 1.71 -28.51 14.72
N GLY A 374 2.40 -29.50 14.12
CA GLY A 374 1.77 -30.74 13.65
C GLY A 374 0.70 -30.51 12.56
N LEU A 375 0.87 -29.46 11.77
CA LEU A 375 -0.02 -29.08 10.67
C LEU A 375 0.49 -29.68 9.35
N VAL A 376 -0.45 -30.02 8.47
CA VAL A 376 -0.19 -30.54 7.12
C VAL A 376 -1.11 -29.83 6.13
N ASP A 377 -0.75 -29.86 4.84
CA ASP A 377 -1.56 -29.27 3.78
C ASP A 377 -3.02 -29.73 3.81
N GLY A 378 -3.92 -28.77 3.59
CA GLY A 378 -5.37 -28.99 3.55
C GLY A 378 -6.03 -29.16 4.92
N ARG A 379 -5.27 -29.19 6.02
CA ARG A 379 -5.85 -29.21 7.37
C ARG A 379 -6.42 -27.84 7.71
N ASP A 380 -7.67 -27.81 8.17
CA ASP A 380 -8.28 -26.58 8.66
C ASP A 380 -7.63 -26.11 9.97
N VAL A 381 -7.34 -24.82 10.00
CA VAL A 381 -6.83 -24.10 11.18
C VAL A 381 -7.68 -22.90 11.46
N LYS A 382 -7.85 -22.60 12.74
CA LYS A 382 -8.40 -21.33 13.20
C LYS A 382 -7.27 -20.32 13.28
N ILE A 383 -7.40 -19.23 12.55
CA ILE A 383 -6.54 -18.05 12.69
C ILE A 383 -7.27 -16.98 13.49
N SER A 384 -6.56 -16.35 14.43
CA SER A 384 -7.14 -15.28 15.25
C SER A 384 -6.22 -14.06 15.30
N GLN A 385 -6.82 -12.88 15.23
CA GLN A 385 -6.14 -11.59 15.32
C GLN A 385 -7.03 -10.58 16.05
N GLY A 386 -6.60 -10.12 17.22
CA GLY A 386 -7.45 -9.32 18.10
C GLY A 386 -8.71 -10.10 18.53
N ALA A 387 -9.88 -9.50 18.35
CA ALA A 387 -11.17 -10.16 18.61
C ALA A 387 -11.68 -11.01 17.44
N GLY A 388 -11.04 -10.90 16.27
CA GLY A 388 -11.45 -11.55 15.04
C GLY A 388 -10.85 -12.94 14.86
N SER A 389 -11.58 -13.85 14.20
CA SER A 389 -11.06 -15.16 13.80
C SER A 389 -11.76 -15.72 12.58
N VAL A 390 -11.05 -16.52 11.79
CA VAL A 390 -11.59 -17.27 10.64
C VAL A 390 -10.95 -18.65 10.57
N THR A 391 -11.63 -19.61 9.95
CA THR A 391 -11.11 -20.97 9.73
C THR A 391 -10.82 -21.16 8.25
N LEU A 392 -9.63 -21.64 7.92
CA LEU A 392 -9.14 -21.82 6.56
C LEU A 392 -8.20 -23.04 6.50
N PRO A 393 -8.07 -23.68 5.34
CA PRO A 393 -7.12 -24.76 5.15
C PRO A 393 -5.69 -24.22 5.11
N VAL A 394 -4.76 -24.93 5.76
CA VAL A 394 -3.32 -24.66 5.66
C VAL A 394 -2.82 -24.98 4.26
N ARG A 395 -1.93 -24.13 3.77
CA ARG A 395 -1.05 -24.41 2.63
C ARG A 395 0.39 -24.11 3.00
N ILE A 396 1.27 -25.06 2.76
CA ILE A 396 2.70 -24.94 3.01
C ILE A 396 3.35 -24.31 1.78
N PHE A 397 4.13 -23.26 2.01
CA PHE A 397 4.90 -22.54 0.99
C PHE A 397 6.38 -22.57 1.36
N GLU A 398 7.22 -22.95 0.40
CA GLU A 398 8.67 -22.90 0.56
C GLU A 398 9.19 -21.46 0.49
N GLU A 399 8.44 -20.58 -0.17
CA GLU A 399 8.77 -19.17 -0.40
C GLU A 399 8.53 -18.27 0.83
N LEU A 400 7.89 -18.80 1.89
CA LEU A 400 7.59 -18.05 3.10
C LEU A 400 8.72 -18.20 4.14
N PRO A 401 9.17 -17.11 4.77
CA PRO A 401 10.11 -17.19 5.89
C PRO A 401 9.42 -17.67 7.18
N ALA A 402 10.23 -18.19 8.11
CA ALA A 402 9.82 -18.47 9.49
C ALA A 402 9.19 -17.23 10.16
N GLY A 403 8.07 -17.43 10.85
CA GLY A 403 7.33 -16.38 11.54
C GLY A 403 6.26 -15.67 10.71
N ALA A 404 6.15 -15.95 9.41
CA ALA A 404 5.13 -15.35 8.53
C ALA A 404 3.89 -16.24 8.39
N VAL A 405 2.70 -15.62 8.45
CA VAL A 405 1.41 -16.27 8.18
C VAL A 405 0.73 -15.52 7.04
N TRP A 406 0.60 -16.16 5.90
CA TRP A 406 0.09 -15.52 4.70
C TRP A 406 -1.43 -15.61 4.63
N VAL A 407 -2.10 -14.48 4.90
CA VAL A 407 -3.56 -14.34 4.83
C VAL A 407 -3.87 -12.98 4.21
N LYS A 408 -4.23 -13.00 2.93
CA LYS A 408 -4.36 -11.80 2.12
C LYS A 408 -5.42 -10.83 2.66
N SER A 409 -5.15 -9.54 2.50
CA SER A 409 -6.10 -8.47 2.78
C SER A 409 -7.10 -8.31 1.63
N ALA A 410 -8.18 -7.57 1.87
CA ALA A 410 -9.27 -7.34 0.90
C ALA A 410 -9.99 -8.62 0.42
N THR A 411 -9.98 -9.69 1.22
CA THR A 411 -10.65 -10.96 0.93
C THR A 411 -11.71 -11.27 1.98
N ASN A 412 -12.65 -12.17 1.68
CA ASN A 412 -13.66 -12.62 2.65
C ASN A 412 -13.05 -13.24 3.91
N ALA A 413 -11.88 -13.87 3.79
CA ALA A 413 -11.10 -14.30 4.94
C ALA A 413 -10.53 -13.12 5.74
N GLY A 414 -9.95 -12.15 5.03
CA GLY A 414 -9.26 -11.02 5.61
C GLY A 414 -10.16 -10.02 6.35
N ILE A 415 -11.43 -9.89 5.96
CA ILE A 415 -12.37 -8.93 6.58
C ILE A 415 -12.67 -9.24 8.05
N ALA A 416 -12.48 -10.49 8.48
CA ALA A 416 -12.73 -10.93 9.85
C ALA A 416 -11.54 -10.67 10.79
N LEU A 417 -10.44 -10.12 10.28
CA LEU A 417 -9.17 -9.99 10.99
C LEU A 417 -8.80 -8.53 11.23
N GLY A 418 -7.77 -8.32 12.07
CA GLY A 418 -7.23 -7.01 12.38
C GLY A 418 -6.23 -6.52 11.33
N ASP A 419 -5.12 -5.93 11.79
CA ASP A 419 -4.11 -5.33 10.92
C ASP A 419 -3.60 -6.29 9.83
N SER A 420 -3.57 -5.78 8.58
CA SER A 420 -2.98 -6.47 7.42
C SER A 420 -1.56 -6.96 7.70
N PHE A 421 -0.82 -6.24 8.53
CA PHE A 421 0.52 -6.60 9.00
C PHE A 421 0.54 -6.46 10.53
N GLY A 422 0.31 -7.57 11.24
CA GLY A 422 0.21 -7.56 12.70
C GLY A 422 0.43 -8.96 13.29
N PRO A 423 0.63 -9.08 14.62
CA PRO A 423 0.65 -10.37 15.29
C PRO A 423 -0.61 -11.19 14.99
N ILE A 424 -0.47 -12.51 14.85
CA ILE A 424 -1.57 -13.42 14.54
C ILE A 424 -1.34 -14.78 15.22
N SER A 425 -2.40 -15.49 15.58
CA SER A 425 -2.30 -16.86 16.09
C SER A 425 -2.86 -17.86 15.08
N VAL A 426 -2.33 -19.08 15.13
CA VAL A 426 -2.75 -20.22 14.31
C VAL A 426 -2.91 -21.43 15.23
N GLU A 427 -4.12 -21.99 15.26
CA GLU A 427 -4.51 -23.13 16.09
C GLU A 427 -5.15 -24.22 15.22
N ALA A 428 -4.80 -25.48 15.47
CA ALA A 428 -5.51 -26.59 14.82
C ALA A 428 -6.97 -26.65 15.30
N VAL A 429 -7.90 -26.86 14.38
CA VAL A 429 -9.32 -27.11 14.70
C VAL A 429 -9.53 -28.55 15.17
#